data_AF-A0A964Y6H8-F1
#
_entry.id   AF-A0A964Y6H8-F1
#
_cell.length_a   1.000
_cell.length_b   1.000
_cell.length_c   1.000
_cell.angle_alpha   90.00
_cell.angle_beta   90.00
_cell.angle_gamma   90.00
#
_symmetry.space_group_name_H-M   'P 1'
#
loop_
_entity.id
_entity.type
_entity.pdbx_description
1 polymer ?
#
loop_
_entity_poly.entity_id
_entity_poly.type
_entity_poly.pdbx_seq_one_letter_code
_entity_poly.pdbx_strand_id
1 'polypeptide(L)'
;AFVSYLISSEWTLKSPFFVNLIISNPIFNGSLGILFGIFLGVGAISYFLGSKPKDFHSIWTRRFGKSKFKRHLGAFIGGFILMFGVRLGGGCLTGHAFSGLGQLSLVSIVFILFMALSSLSFAFLIYTYPFGGKK
;
A
#
# COMPACT_ATOMS: atom_id res chain seq x y z
N ALA A 1 -8.56 38.85 -16.47
CA ALA A 1 -8.93 39.36 -15.13
C ALA A 1 -9.44 38.26 -14.20
N PHE A 2 -10.52 37.53 -14.55
CA PHE A 2 -11.09 36.45 -13.72
C PHE A 2 -10.14 35.25 -13.48
N VAL A 3 -9.42 34.81 -14.52
CA VAL A 3 -8.46 33.69 -14.43
C VAL A 3 -7.26 34.04 -13.55
N SER A 4 -6.79 35.29 -13.60
CA SER A 4 -5.69 35.78 -12.75
C SER A 4 -6.10 35.90 -11.27
N TYR A 5 -7.39 36.12 -10.98
CA TYR A 5 -7.92 36.17 -9.61
C TYR A 5 -8.01 34.78 -8.97
N LEU A 6 -8.36 33.75 -9.76
CA LEU A 6 -8.35 32.33 -9.34
C LEU A 6 -6.93 31.78 -9.07
N ILE A 7 -5.89 32.47 -9.54
CA ILE A 7 -4.47 32.12 -9.35
C ILE A 7 -3.77 33.08 -8.36
N SER A 8 -4.51 33.97 -7.70
CA SER A 8 -3.93 34.86 -6.70
C SER A 8 -3.38 34.06 -5.50
N SER A 9 -2.15 34.37 -5.10
CA SER A 9 -1.39 33.69 -4.05
C SER A 9 -2.07 33.77 -2.68
N GLU A 10 -2.91 34.77 -2.43
CA GLU A 10 -3.50 35.00 -1.10
C GLU A 10 -4.64 34.02 -0.75
N TRP A 11 -5.47 33.60 -1.71
CA TRP A 11 -6.53 32.62 -1.46
C TRP A 11 -6.01 31.18 -1.40
N THR A 12 -4.98 30.88 -2.21
CA THR A 12 -4.39 29.55 -2.30
C THR A 12 -3.57 29.19 -1.07
N LEU A 13 -2.88 30.17 -0.45
CA LEU A 13 -2.12 29.99 0.79
C LEU A 13 -2.99 29.91 2.06
N LYS A 14 -4.25 30.35 2.00
CA LYS A 14 -5.15 30.38 3.16
C LYS A 14 -5.91 29.07 3.37
N SER A 15 -5.94 28.19 2.37
CA SER A 15 -6.61 26.90 2.45
C SER A 15 -5.60 25.79 2.79
N PRO A 16 -5.82 25.02 3.88
CA PRO A 16 -4.87 23.98 4.32
C PRO A 16 -4.69 22.85 3.29
N PHE A 17 -5.65 22.70 2.36
CA PHE A 17 -5.63 21.73 1.28
C PHE A 17 -4.63 22.10 0.17
N PHE A 18 -4.59 23.37 -0.29
CA PHE A 18 -3.76 23.77 -1.43
C PHE A 18 -2.29 24.02 -1.08
N VAL A 19 -1.99 24.46 0.15
CA VAL A 19 -0.61 24.59 0.66
C VAL A 19 0.10 23.23 0.66
N ASN A 20 -0.61 22.17 1.08
CA ASN A 20 -0.09 20.81 1.00
C ASN A 20 0.16 20.36 -0.43
N LEU A 21 -0.69 20.77 -1.39
CA LEU A 21 -0.60 20.36 -2.80
C LEU A 21 0.59 21.01 -3.54
N ILE A 22 0.94 22.26 -3.20
CA ILE A 22 2.01 23.03 -3.86
C ILE A 22 3.40 22.73 -3.25
N ILE A 23 3.48 22.49 -1.93
CA ILE A 23 4.72 22.03 -1.27
C ILE A 23 5.03 20.57 -1.66
N SER A 24 3.99 19.77 -1.92
CA SER A 24 4.12 18.41 -2.46
C SER A 24 4.31 18.40 -3.98
N ASN A 25 5.28 19.13 -4.54
CA ASN A 25 5.64 18.92 -5.94
C ASN A 25 5.98 17.43 -6.13
N PRO A 26 5.17 16.63 -6.85
CA PRO A 26 5.31 15.19 -6.84
C PRO A 26 6.68 14.77 -7.38
N ILE A 27 7.24 15.56 -8.30
CA ILE A 27 8.54 15.32 -8.96
C ILE A 27 9.73 15.44 -7.98
N PHE A 28 9.63 16.24 -6.92
CA PHE A 28 10.71 16.49 -5.94
C PHE A 28 10.38 16.06 -4.51
N ASN A 29 9.17 15.53 -4.26
CA ASN A 29 8.84 15.01 -2.94
C ASN A 29 9.59 13.70 -2.70
N GLY A 30 10.30 13.58 -1.59
CA GLY A 30 11.18 12.43 -1.29
C GLY A 30 10.49 11.07 -1.39
N SER A 31 9.15 11.04 -1.31
CA SER A 31 8.34 9.83 -1.54
C SER A 31 8.54 9.18 -2.91
N LEU A 32 8.62 9.94 -4.01
CA LEU A 32 8.91 9.35 -5.32
C LEU A 32 10.34 8.81 -5.38
N GLY A 33 11.30 9.56 -4.83
CA GLY A 33 12.69 9.11 -4.73
C GLY A 33 12.83 7.80 -3.95
N ILE A 34 12.08 7.65 -2.86
CA ILE A 34 12.04 6.41 -2.07
C ILE A 34 11.42 5.27 -2.88
N LEU A 35 10.32 5.50 -3.60
CA LEU A 35 9.70 4.46 -4.44
C LEU A 35 10.64 3.98 -5.55
N PHE A 36 11.29 4.90 -6.26
CA PHE A 36 12.31 4.58 -7.26
C PHE A 36 13.52 3.88 -6.65
N GLY A 37 13.98 4.34 -5.49
CA GLY A 37 15.08 3.73 -4.74
C GLY A 37 14.78 2.29 -4.33
N ILE A 38 13.56 2.01 -3.84
CA ILE A 38 13.14 0.64 -3.50
C ILE A 38 13.09 -0.22 -4.76
N PHE A 39 12.50 0.28 -5.84
CA PHE A 39 12.39 -0.46 -7.10
C PHE A 39 13.76 -0.82 -7.67
N LEU A 40 14.66 0.15 -7.78
CA LEU A 40 16.02 -0.05 -8.27
C LEU A 40 16.86 -0.88 -7.30
N GLY A 41 16.73 -0.66 -5.99
CA GLY A 41 17.49 -1.39 -4.97
C GLY A 41 17.14 -2.87 -4.95
N VAL A 42 15.86 -3.22 -4.88
CA VAL A 42 15.41 -4.62 -4.94
C VAL A 42 15.76 -5.24 -6.29
N GLY A 43 15.63 -4.48 -7.38
CA GLY A 43 16.02 -4.93 -8.72
C GLY A 43 17.51 -5.25 -8.82
N ALA A 44 18.38 -4.36 -8.34
CA ALA A 44 19.82 -4.55 -8.34
C ALA A 44 20.23 -5.73 -7.47
N ILE A 45 19.71 -5.83 -6.24
CA ILE A 45 19.99 -6.96 -5.34
C ILE A 45 19.51 -8.28 -5.97
N SER A 46 18.32 -8.30 -6.57
CA SER A 46 17.79 -9.49 -7.23
C SER A 46 18.65 -9.92 -8.42
N TYR A 47 19.19 -8.95 -9.16
CA TYR A 47 20.12 -9.19 -10.27
C TYR A 47 21.45 -9.76 -9.78
N PHE A 48 22.06 -9.14 -8.76
CA PHE A 48 23.33 -9.59 -8.19
C PHE A 48 23.23 -10.99 -7.57
N LEU A 49 22.11 -11.30 -6.89
CA LEU A 49 21.88 -12.61 -6.29
C LEU A 49 21.40 -13.65 -7.31
N GLY A 50 21.22 -13.30 -8.59
CA GLY A 50 20.68 -14.21 -9.61
C GLY A 50 19.31 -14.79 -9.25
N SER A 51 18.53 -14.07 -8.44
CA SER A 51 17.28 -14.57 -7.87
C SER A 51 16.20 -14.61 -8.95
N LYS A 52 15.89 -15.81 -9.42
CA LYS A 52 14.75 -16.02 -10.31
C LYS A 52 13.46 -15.85 -9.51
N PRO A 53 12.42 -15.19 -10.07
CA PRO A 53 11.12 -15.10 -9.43
C PRO A 53 10.62 -16.52 -9.13
N LYS A 54 10.59 -16.89 -7.85
CA LYS A 54 10.02 -18.17 -7.42
C LYS A 54 8.51 -18.10 -7.59
N ASP A 55 7.94 -19.10 -8.24
CA ASP A 55 6.50 -19.25 -8.31
C ASP A 55 5.96 -19.66 -6.93
N PHE A 56 5.66 -18.66 -6.08
CA PHE A 56 4.96 -18.83 -4.80
C PHE A 56 3.47 -19.19 -4.97
N HIS A 57 3.16 -19.95 -6.02
CA HIS A 57 1.81 -20.24 -6.51
C HIS A 57 1.13 -21.41 -5.79
N SER A 58 1.83 -22.14 -4.91
CA SER A 58 1.32 -23.41 -4.36
C SER A 58 -0.02 -23.24 -3.62
N ILE A 59 -0.16 -22.19 -2.80
CA ILE A 59 -1.34 -22.00 -1.95
C ILE A 59 -2.55 -21.53 -2.77
N TRP A 60 -2.38 -20.51 -3.62
CA TRP A 60 -3.46 -20.01 -4.48
C TRP A 60 -3.92 -21.07 -5.49
N THR A 61 -2.97 -21.77 -6.11
CA THR A 61 -3.28 -22.80 -7.11
C THR A 61 -4.02 -23.97 -6.49
N ARG A 62 -3.67 -24.36 -5.25
CA ARG A 62 -4.37 -25.41 -4.51
C ARG A 62 -5.81 -25.04 -4.17
N ARG A 63 -6.10 -23.75 -3.95
CA ARG A 63 -7.43 -23.29 -3.51
C ARG A 63 -8.34 -22.82 -4.65
N PHE A 64 -7.82 -22.03 -5.59
CA PHE A 64 -8.57 -21.35 -6.65
C PHE A 64 -8.26 -21.89 -8.06
N GLY A 65 -7.32 -22.85 -8.16
CA GLY A 65 -6.89 -23.47 -9.42
C GLY A 65 -5.81 -22.67 -10.16
N LYS A 66 -5.37 -23.20 -11.30
CA LYS A 66 -4.27 -22.65 -12.13
C LYS A 66 -4.65 -21.41 -12.96
N SER A 67 -5.86 -20.86 -12.81
CA SER A 67 -6.33 -19.76 -13.66
C SER A 67 -5.60 -18.45 -13.33
N LYS A 68 -4.81 -17.96 -14.30
CA LYS A 68 -4.12 -16.66 -14.19
C LYS A 68 -5.11 -15.50 -14.06
N PHE A 69 -6.25 -15.55 -14.74
CA PHE A 69 -7.24 -14.48 -14.72
C PHE A 69 -7.85 -14.27 -13.34
N LYS A 70 -8.30 -15.34 -12.68
CA LYS A 70 -8.86 -15.28 -11.31
C LYS A 70 -7.86 -14.69 -10.31
N ARG A 71 -6.57 -14.96 -10.49
CA ARG A 71 -5.50 -14.43 -9.64
C ARG A 71 -5.30 -12.93 -9.82
N HIS A 72 -5.20 -12.45 -11.06
CA HIS A 72 -5.01 -11.02 -11.31
C HIS A 72 -6.22 -10.23 -10.81
N LEU A 73 -7.44 -10.75 -10.99
CA LEU A 73 -8.64 -10.14 -10.46
C LEU A 73 -8.63 -10.09 -8.91
N GLY A 74 -8.26 -11.19 -8.26
CA GLY A 74 -8.11 -11.23 -6.80
C GLY A 74 -7.05 -10.24 -6.29
N ALA A 75 -5.89 -10.15 -6.95
CA ALA A 75 -4.84 -9.21 -6.60
C ALA A 75 -5.26 -7.75 -6.81
N PHE A 76 -6.01 -7.46 -7.87
CA PHE A 76 -6.52 -6.12 -8.16
C PHE A 76 -7.54 -5.66 -7.11
N ILE A 77 -8.52 -6.52 -6.80
CA ILE A 77 -9.54 -6.22 -5.78
C ILE A 77 -8.89 -6.07 -4.40
N GLY A 78 -7.96 -6.97 -4.04
CA GLY A 78 -7.20 -6.86 -2.80
C GLY A 78 -6.38 -5.58 -2.72
N GLY A 79 -5.73 -5.18 -3.82
CA GLY A 79 -4.99 -3.92 -3.92
C GLY A 79 -5.88 -2.69 -3.75
N PHE A 80 -7.08 -2.69 -4.34
CA PHE A 80 -8.05 -1.61 -4.18
C PHE A 80 -8.51 -1.45 -2.73
N ILE A 81 -8.86 -2.56 -2.07
CA ILE A 81 -9.26 -2.58 -0.65
C ILE A 81 -8.09 -2.12 0.23
N LEU A 82 -6.87 -2.55 -0.06
CA LEU A 82 -5.67 -2.14 0.66
C LEU A 82 -5.42 -0.63 0.52
N MET A 83 -5.53 -0.07 -0.68
CA MET A 83 -5.40 1.38 -0.90
C MET A 83 -6.45 2.17 -0.13
N PHE A 84 -7.69 1.70 -0.15
CA PHE A 84 -8.77 2.29 0.62
C PHE A 84 -8.46 2.26 2.13
N GLY A 85 -8.01 1.11 2.65
CA GLY A 85 -7.62 0.96 4.06
C GLY A 85 -6.46 1.87 4.47
N VAL A 86 -5.42 1.98 3.64
CA VAL A 86 -4.29 2.91 3.87
C VAL A 86 -4.77 4.35 3.96
N ARG A 87 -5.73 4.75 3.11
CA ARG A 87 -6.28 6.10 3.14
C ARG A 87 -7.11 6.36 4.41
N LEU A 88 -7.90 5.38 4.85
CA LEU A 88 -8.66 5.46 6.10
C LEU A 88 -7.77 5.52 7.34
N GLY A 89 -6.66 4.79 7.34
CA GLY A 89 -5.67 4.80 8.43
C GLY A 89 -4.84 6.08 8.50
N GLY A 90 -4.96 6.98 7.51
CA GLY A 90 -4.22 8.25 7.47
C GLY A 90 -2.71 8.09 7.24
N GLY A 91 -2.23 6.91 6.86
CA GLY A 91 -0.80 6.62 6.76
C GLY A 91 -0.50 5.23 6.19
N CYS A 92 0.75 5.01 5.78
CA CYS A 92 1.20 3.71 5.32
C CYS A 92 1.49 2.76 6.50
N LEU A 93 1.21 1.47 6.30
CA LEU A 93 1.49 0.45 7.31
C LEU A 93 2.96 0.47 7.74
N THR A 94 3.89 0.59 6.79
CA THR A 94 5.34 0.65 7.04
C THR A 94 5.72 1.84 7.94
N GLY A 95 5.06 2.98 7.79
CA GLY A 95 5.29 4.16 8.63
C GLY A 95 4.82 3.93 10.08
N HIS A 96 3.62 3.37 10.26
CA HIS A 96 3.17 2.95 11.58
C HIS A 96 4.10 1.89 12.20
N ALA A 97 4.56 0.93 11.39
CA ALA A 97 5.33 -0.23 11.83
C ALA A 97 6.79 0.06 12.17
N PHE A 98 7.47 0.98 11.48
CA PHE A 98 8.88 1.29 11.77
C PHE A 98 9.02 2.59 12.54
N SER A 99 8.47 3.70 12.02
CA SER A 99 8.59 5.00 12.66
C SER A 99 7.68 5.13 13.89
N GLY A 100 6.43 4.66 13.77
CA GLY A 100 5.44 4.76 14.84
C GLY A 100 5.74 3.84 16.04
N LEU A 101 6.12 2.59 15.77
CA LEU A 101 6.58 1.66 16.81
C LEU A 101 7.92 2.10 17.42
N GLY A 102 8.86 2.60 16.62
CA GLY A 102 10.15 3.08 17.11
C GLY A 102 10.02 4.24 18.12
N GLN A 103 8.96 5.04 18.01
CA GLN A 103 8.64 6.12 18.94
C GLN A 103 7.74 5.69 20.12
N LEU A 104 7.40 4.39 20.23
CA LEU A 104 6.39 3.88 21.17
C LEU A 104 5.05 4.66 21.13
N SER A 105 4.64 5.08 19.94
CA SER A 105 3.37 5.79 19.77
C SER A 105 2.21 4.84 20.06
N LEU A 106 1.41 5.18 21.09
CA LEU A 106 0.22 4.41 21.48
C LEU A 106 -0.73 4.19 20.31
N VAL A 107 -0.91 5.21 19.47
CA VAL A 107 -1.77 5.14 18.28
C VAL A 107 -1.25 4.10 17.28
N SER A 108 0.07 4.07 17.05
CA SER A 108 0.67 3.11 16.11
C SER A 108 0.64 1.68 16.64
N ILE A 109 0.85 1.50 17.94
CA ILE A 109 0.76 0.18 18.59
C ILE A 109 -0.66 -0.38 18.43
N VAL A 110 -1.68 0.42 18.77
CA VAL A 110 -3.08 0.01 18.63
C VAL A 110 -3.40 -0.29 17.16
N PHE A 111 -3.01 0.58 16.23
CA PHE A 111 -3.24 0.38 14.80
C PHE A 111 -2.67 -0.96 14.29
N ILE A 112 -1.44 -1.28 14.65
CA ILE A 112 -0.76 -2.51 14.18
C ILE A 112 -1.41 -3.75 14.77
N LEU A 113 -1.82 -3.72 16.03
CA LEU A 113 -2.53 -4.85 16.65
C LEU A 113 -3.82 -5.15 15.89
N PHE A 114 -4.67 -4.14 15.67
CA PHE A 114 -5.92 -4.33 14.93
C PHE A 114 -5.70 -4.77 13.48
N MET A 115 -4.68 -4.22 12.82
CA MET A 115 -4.33 -4.61 11.45
C MET A 115 -3.86 -6.06 11.37
N ALA A 116 -3.02 -6.50 12.32
CA ALA A 116 -2.56 -7.88 12.42
C ALA A 116 -3.71 -8.86 12.68
N LEU A 117 -4.62 -8.53 13.61
CA LEU A 117 -5.82 -9.34 13.88
C LEU A 117 -6.70 -9.45 12.63
N SER A 118 -6.99 -8.32 11.98
CA SER A 118 -7.82 -8.29 10.77
C SER A 118 -7.20 -9.10 9.63
N SER A 119 -5.89 -8.96 9.39
CA SER A 119 -5.19 -9.73 8.36
C SER A 119 -5.22 -11.23 8.65
N LEU A 120 -5.06 -11.62 9.92
CA LEU A 120 -5.11 -13.02 10.31
C LEU A 120 -6.52 -13.58 10.11
N SER A 121 -7.55 -12.87 10.59
CA SER A 121 -8.95 -13.23 10.36
C SER A 121 -9.27 -13.37 8.87
N PHE A 122 -8.77 -12.47 8.02
CA PHE A 122 -8.98 -12.53 6.58
C PHE A 122 -8.25 -13.72 5.93
N ALA A 123 -7.03 -14.04 6.38
CA ALA A 123 -6.30 -15.21 5.92
C ALA A 123 -7.02 -16.51 6.29
N PHE A 124 -7.54 -16.62 7.52
CA PHE A 124 -8.36 -17.76 7.93
C PHE A 124 -9.66 -17.86 7.12
N LEU A 125 -10.33 -16.74 6.87
CA LEU A 125 -11.55 -16.71 6.05
C LEU A 125 -11.29 -17.24 4.64
N ILE A 126 -10.22 -16.80 3.98
CA ILE A 126 -9.95 -17.17 2.58
C ILE A 126 -9.39 -18.58 2.45
N TYR A 127 -8.44 -18.96 3.31
CA TYR A 127 -7.68 -20.20 3.14
C TYR A 127 -8.23 -21.37 3.96
N THR A 128 -8.87 -21.11 5.10
CA THR A 128 -9.38 -22.17 6.00
C THR A 128 -10.85 -22.49 5.74
N TYR A 129 -11.71 -21.48 5.47
CA TYR A 129 -13.12 -21.78 5.19
C TYR A 129 -13.31 -22.39 3.79
N PRO A 130 -14.07 -23.49 3.68
CA PRO A 130 -14.36 -24.15 2.40
C PRO A 130 -15.43 -23.36 1.62
N PHE A 131 -15.08 -22.20 1.08
CA PHE A 131 -15.75 -21.65 -0.10
C PHE A 131 -15.59 -22.64 -1.26
N GLY A 132 -16.56 -23.53 -1.44
CA GLY A 132 -16.94 -24.23 -2.68
C GLY A 132 -15.86 -24.63 -3.70
N GLY A 133 -14.72 -25.19 -3.28
CA GLY A 133 -13.68 -25.70 -4.19
C GLY A 133 -13.66 -27.22 -4.18
N LYS A 134 -13.83 -27.86 -5.35
CA LYS A 134 -13.74 -29.32 -5.50
C LYS A 134 -12.39 -29.84 -4.96
N LYS A 135 -12.46 -30.94 -4.21
CA LYS A 135 -11.31 -31.68 -3.67
C LYS A 135 -10.31 -32.05 -4.77
#